data_AF-A0A0B7GWZ9-F1
#
_entry.id   AF-A0A0B7GWZ9-F1
#
_cell.length_a   1.000
_cell.length_b   1.000
_cell.length_c   1.000
_cell.angle_alpha   90.00
_cell.angle_beta   90.00
_cell.angle_gamma   90.00
#
_symmetry.space_group_name_H-M   'P 1'
#
loop_
_entity.id
_entity.type
_entity.pdbx_description
1 polymer ?
#
loop_
_entity_poly.entity_id
_entity_poly.type
_entity_poly.pdbx_seq_one_letter_code
_entity_poly.pdbx_strand_id
1 'polypeptide(L)'
;MALLKTQHAEISAILKQALRNKFKNYNPEPNVMPFHTRLLGKDRMALFSFIHSLNTNFGTSIFEPVAKALAASSFKEVKTQAVAGTKISEKAQHVIQDIMDKLTAADSKPNKAKEIEAIRKVCQEGNLHTVKPTKVDLWLRSNDNQLYFFDIKTAKPNKGGFKEFKRTMLEWVVVFLQKIQKQKFIRSLQFRIIRMSLNRIHVGQWRECSIWKTS
;
A
#
# COMPACT_ATOMS: atom_id res chain seq x y z
N MET A 1 1.32 6.42 -22.25
CA MET A 1 2.72 6.13 -22.63
C MET A 1 2.89 4.63 -22.75
N ALA A 2 3.51 4.15 -23.82
CA ALA A 2 3.86 2.73 -23.98
C ALA A 2 5.10 2.41 -23.14
N LEU A 3 5.19 1.19 -22.61
CA LEU A 3 6.35 0.73 -21.85
C LEU A 3 7.54 0.48 -22.78
N LEU A 4 8.75 0.72 -22.29
CA LEU A 4 9.97 0.40 -23.03
C LEU A 4 10.12 -1.11 -23.21
N LYS A 5 10.75 -1.55 -24.32
CA LYS A 5 11.03 -2.97 -24.57
C LYS A 5 11.84 -3.62 -23.43
N THR A 6 12.76 -2.87 -22.83
CA THR A 6 13.55 -3.29 -21.67
C THR A 6 12.67 -3.52 -20.43
N GLN A 7 11.71 -2.63 -20.16
CA GLN A 7 10.75 -2.79 -19.06
C GLN A 7 9.84 -4.00 -19.27
N HIS A 8 9.41 -4.25 -20.50
CA HIS A 8 8.65 -5.47 -20.82
C HIS A 8 9.44 -6.74 -20.52
N ALA A 9 10.73 -6.78 -20.87
CA ALA A 9 11.60 -7.91 -20.59
C ALA A 9 11.81 -8.11 -19.09
N GLU A 10 12.05 -7.02 -18.35
CA GLU A 10 12.22 -7.05 -16.90
C GLU A 10 10.95 -7.53 -16.17
N ILE A 11 9.79 -6.97 -16.51
CA ILE A 11 8.50 -7.39 -15.94
C ILE A 11 8.21 -8.85 -16.26
N SER A 12 8.49 -9.30 -17.49
CA SER A 12 8.33 -10.72 -17.86
C SER A 12 9.23 -11.63 -17.04
N ALA A 13 10.49 -11.22 -16.81
CA ALA A 13 11.43 -11.96 -15.98
C ALA A 13 10.95 -12.06 -14.52
N ILE A 14 10.48 -10.94 -13.93
CA ILE A 14 9.90 -10.90 -12.59
C ILE A 14 8.73 -11.89 -12.47
N LEU A 15 7.78 -11.85 -13.40
CA LEU A 15 6.61 -12.75 -13.41
C LEU A 15 7.03 -14.22 -13.50
N LYS A 16 7.95 -14.55 -14.42
CA LYS A 16 8.46 -15.92 -14.58
C LYS A 16 9.16 -16.39 -13.31
N GLN A 17 10.00 -15.56 -12.69
CA GLN A 17 10.73 -15.91 -11.48
C GLN A 17 9.78 -16.13 -10.30
N ALA A 18 8.80 -15.25 -10.11
CA ALA A 18 7.81 -15.37 -9.04
C ALA A 18 7.00 -16.67 -9.16
N LEU A 19 6.52 -16.99 -10.36
CA LEU A 19 5.81 -18.24 -10.62
C LEU A 19 6.70 -19.46 -10.40
N ARG A 20 7.92 -19.48 -10.96
CA ARG A 20 8.87 -20.59 -10.79
C ARG A 20 9.21 -20.84 -9.32
N ASN A 21 9.46 -19.78 -8.56
CA ASN A 21 9.73 -19.88 -7.13
C ASN A 21 8.52 -20.45 -6.39
N LYS A 22 7.30 -20.05 -6.77
CA LYS A 22 6.08 -20.61 -6.15
C LYS A 22 5.92 -22.09 -6.47
N PHE A 23 6.11 -22.51 -7.71
CA PHE A 23 6.03 -23.93 -8.08
C PHE A 23 7.07 -24.78 -7.35
N LYS A 24 8.30 -24.29 -7.17
CA LYS A 24 9.37 -25.01 -6.46
C LYS A 24 9.13 -25.15 -4.97
N ASN A 25 8.60 -24.10 -4.34
CA ASN A 25 8.50 -24.00 -2.88
C ASN A 25 7.06 -24.19 -2.37
N TYR A 26 6.12 -24.60 -3.22
CA TYR A 26 4.73 -24.77 -2.79
C TYR A 26 4.65 -25.95 -1.83
N ASN A 27 4.39 -25.63 -0.56
CA ASN A 27 4.02 -26.61 0.44
C ASN A 27 2.53 -26.36 0.79
N PRO A 28 1.62 -27.29 0.46
CA PRO A 28 0.23 -27.15 0.86
C PRO A 28 0.16 -27.15 2.39
N GLU A 29 -0.50 -26.15 2.98
CA GLU A 29 -0.70 -26.17 4.42
C GLU A 29 -1.51 -27.39 4.83
N PRO A 30 -1.11 -28.12 5.90
CA PRO A 30 -1.87 -29.24 6.43
C PRO A 30 -3.07 -28.70 7.22
N ASN A 31 -4.02 -28.07 6.53
CA ASN A 31 -5.23 -27.59 7.17
C ASN A 31 -6.33 -28.63 6.99
N VAL A 32 -6.69 -29.30 8.07
CA VAL A 32 -7.74 -30.32 8.09
C VAL A 32 -9.07 -29.62 7.84
N MET A 33 -9.52 -29.62 6.58
CA MET A 33 -10.78 -29.02 6.12
C MET A 33 -11.77 -30.13 5.72
N PRO A 34 -12.31 -30.90 6.69
CA PRO A 34 -13.03 -32.15 6.41
C PRO A 34 -14.33 -31.90 5.64
N PHE A 35 -15.04 -30.81 5.96
CA PHE A 35 -16.27 -30.42 5.26
C PHE A 35 -16.00 -30.09 3.79
N HIS A 36 -15.04 -29.21 3.52
CA HIS A 36 -14.68 -28.81 2.16
C HIS A 36 -14.12 -29.99 1.34
N THR A 37 -13.33 -30.86 1.99
CA THR A 37 -12.80 -32.06 1.35
C THR A 37 -13.91 -33.06 1.00
N ARG A 38 -14.92 -33.22 1.86
CA ARG A 38 -16.08 -34.08 1.60
C ARG A 38 -16.98 -33.51 0.49
N LEU A 39 -17.13 -32.18 0.42
CA LEU A 39 -17.99 -31.51 -0.55
C LEU A 39 -17.33 -31.42 -1.95
N LEU A 40 -16.05 -31.09 -2.01
CA LEU A 40 -15.35 -30.73 -3.26
C LEU A 40 -14.34 -31.78 -3.71
N GLY A 41 -13.98 -32.73 -2.84
CA GLY A 41 -12.93 -33.71 -3.10
C GLY A 41 -11.52 -33.16 -2.87
N LYS A 42 -10.56 -34.06 -2.73
CA LYS A 42 -9.15 -33.74 -2.42
C LYS A 42 -8.49 -32.92 -3.51
N ASP A 43 -8.73 -33.24 -4.79
CA ASP A 43 -8.07 -32.58 -5.92
C ASP A 43 -8.47 -31.12 -6.07
N ARG A 44 -9.78 -30.83 -5.95
CA ARG A 44 -10.28 -29.43 -6.00
C ARG A 44 -9.77 -28.61 -4.82
N MET A 45 -9.58 -29.24 -3.66
CA MET A 45 -8.98 -28.60 -2.49
C MET A 45 -7.50 -28.28 -2.69
N ALA A 46 -6.73 -29.20 -3.26
CA ALA A 46 -5.32 -28.95 -3.59
C ALA A 46 -5.20 -27.79 -4.59
N LEU A 47 -6.02 -27.79 -5.66
CA LEU A 47 -6.04 -26.70 -6.64
C LEU A 47 -6.46 -25.37 -6.02
N PHE A 48 -7.52 -25.36 -5.21
CA PHE A 48 -7.98 -24.15 -4.52
C PHE A 48 -6.89 -23.58 -3.61
N SER A 49 -6.26 -24.42 -2.79
CA SER A 49 -5.16 -24.02 -1.91
C SER A 49 -4.00 -23.44 -2.71
N PHE A 50 -3.63 -24.06 -3.83
CA PHE A 50 -2.58 -23.57 -4.71
C PHE A 50 -2.91 -22.19 -5.30
N ILE A 51 -4.10 -22.02 -5.88
CA ILE A 51 -4.54 -20.74 -6.45
C ILE A 51 -4.66 -19.66 -5.37
N HIS A 52 -5.17 -20.00 -4.19
CA HIS A 52 -5.25 -19.08 -3.06
C HIS A 52 -3.85 -18.64 -2.62
N SER A 53 -2.94 -19.59 -2.45
CA SER A 53 -1.55 -19.36 -2.07
C SER A 53 -0.78 -18.54 -3.11
N LEU A 54 -1.12 -18.66 -4.39
CA LEU A 54 -0.63 -17.78 -5.45
C LEU A 54 -1.14 -16.35 -5.27
N ASN A 55 -2.47 -16.18 -5.12
CA ASN A 55 -3.10 -14.86 -5.01
C ASN A 55 -2.64 -14.06 -3.79
N THR A 56 -2.37 -14.72 -2.66
CA THR A 56 -1.86 -14.04 -1.45
C THR A 56 -0.40 -13.64 -1.58
N ASN A 57 0.39 -14.39 -2.36
CA ASN A 57 1.81 -14.14 -2.55
C ASN A 57 2.09 -12.99 -3.54
N PHE A 58 1.18 -12.74 -4.49
CA PHE A 58 1.39 -11.75 -5.56
C PHE A 58 1.61 -10.31 -5.08
N GLY A 59 1.12 -9.93 -3.89
CA GLY A 59 1.37 -8.60 -3.34
C GLY A 59 2.87 -8.28 -3.27
N THR A 60 3.59 -9.09 -2.50
CA THR A 60 5.02 -8.89 -2.24
C THR A 60 5.91 -9.41 -3.35
N SER A 61 5.55 -10.52 -4.01
CA SER A 61 6.43 -11.18 -4.99
C SER A 61 6.28 -10.68 -6.42
N ILE A 62 5.16 -10.03 -6.75
CA ILE A 62 4.89 -9.55 -8.12
C ILE A 62 4.59 -8.07 -8.13
N PHE A 63 3.58 -7.61 -7.40
CA PHE A 63 3.09 -6.24 -7.54
C PHE A 63 4.13 -5.21 -7.09
N GLU A 64 4.79 -5.42 -5.96
CA GLU A 64 5.87 -4.53 -5.51
C GLU A 64 7.06 -4.46 -6.50
N PRO A 65 7.68 -5.58 -6.92
CA PRO A 65 8.76 -5.54 -7.92
C PRO A 65 8.34 -4.94 -9.26
N VAL A 66 7.14 -5.26 -9.76
CA VAL A 66 6.63 -4.70 -11.01
C VAL A 66 6.41 -3.19 -10.87
N ALA A 67 5.83 -2.73 -9.76
CA ALA A 67 5.62 -1.30 -9.53
C ALA A 67 6.96 -0.55 -9.44
N LYS A 68 7.99 -1.17 -8.85
CA LYS A 68 9.36 -0.63 -8.84
C LYS A 68 9.94 -0.51 -10.25
N ALA A 69 9.87 -1.56 -11.07
CA ALA A 69 10.37 -1.54 -12.45
C ALA A 69 9.66 -0.50 -13.33
N LEU A 70 8.35 -0.33 -13.13
CA LEU A 70 7.56 0.70 -13.81
C LEU A 70 7.93 2.11 -13.36
N ALA A 71 8.15 2.33 -12.07
CA ALA A 71 8.47 3.66 -11.55
C ALA A 71 9.92 4.07 -11.82
N ALA A 72 10.85 3.12 -11.93
CA ALA A 72 12.29 3.39 -12.09
C ALA A 72 12.63 4.23 -13.33
N SER A 73 11.80 4.17 -14.39
CA SER A 73 12.02 4.98 -15.60
C SER A 73 11.60 6.43 -15.46
N SER A 74 10.68 6.74 -14.54
CA SER A 74 9.96 8.02 -14.53
C SER A 74 10.18 8.83 -13.26
N PHE A 75 10.68 8.20 -12.20
CA PHE A 75 10.90 8.81 -10.89
C PHE A 75 12.39 8.88 -10.57
N LYS A 76 12.79 9.99 -9.96
CA LYS A 76 14.17 10.24 -9.51
C LYS A 76 14.66 9.20 -8.53
N GLU A 77 13.78 8.72 -7.66
CA GLU A 77 14.13 7.74 -6.65
C GLU A 77 12.94 6.84 -6.34
N VAL A 78 13.21 5.53 -6.24
CA VAL A 78 12.21 4.48 -6.05
C VAL A 78 12.73 3.52 -4.98
N LYS A 79 11.97 3.34 -3.90
CA LYS A 79 12.29 2.40 -2.81
C LYS A 79 11.09 1.50 -2.54
N THR A 80 11.38 0.26 -2.17
CA THR A 80 10.38 -0.72 -1.72
C THR A 80 10.55 -0.99 -0.23
N GLN A 81 9.46 -1.32 0.47
CA GLN A 81 9.48 -1.66 1.89
C GLN A 81 10.18 -0.60 2.78
N ALA A 82 9.91 0.68 2.50
CA ALA A 82 10.60 1.81 3.09
C ALA A 82 9.97 2.24 4.43
N VAL A 83 10.81 2.67 5.38
CA VAL A 83 10.35 3.26 6.64
C VAL A 83 10.18 4.78 6.46
N ALA A 84 8.94 5.26 6.57
CA ALA A 84 8.62 6.69 6.43
C ALA A 84 9.24 7.52 7.57
N GLY A 85 9.22 7.00 8.80
CA GLY A 85 9.77 7.60 10.01
C GLY A 85 9.43 6.75 11.23
N THR A 86 9.94 7.13 12.40
CA THR A 86 9.77 6.35 13.66
C THR A 86 9.29 7.18 14.84
N LYS A 87 9.08 8.49 14.67
CA LYS A 87 8.67 9.38 15.74
C LYS A 87 7.33 10.01 15.43
N ILE A 88 6.43 10.02 16.40
CA ILE A 88 5.12 10.65 16.33
C ILE A 88 4.92 11.52 17.58
N SER A 89 4.29 12.68 17.46
CA SER A 89 3.93 13.49 18.63
C SER A 89 2.58 13.06 19.19
N GLU A 90 2.42 13.19 20.51
CA GLU A 90 1.17 12.94 21.22
C GLU A 90 0.01 13.76 20.64
N LYS A 91 0.21 15.07 20.41
CA LYS A 91 -0.85 15.92 19.82
C LYS A 91 -1.23 15.47 18.41
N ALA A 92 -0.27 15.01 17.61
CA ALA A 92 -0.57 14.48 16.28
C ALA A 92 -1.35 13.16 16.35
N GLN A 93 -1.08 12.29 17.33
CA GLN A 93 -1.90 11.08 17.56
C GLN A 93 -3.35 11.44 17.89
N HIS A 94 -3.58 12.44 18.75
CA HIS A 94 -4.93 12.94 19.03
C HIS A 94 -5.62 13.45 17.77
N VAL A 95 -4.94 14.27 16.95
CA VAL A 95 -5.53 14.76 15.69
C VAL A 95 -5.85 13.64 14.71
N ILE A 96 -5.00 12.60 14.61
CA ILE A 96 -5.33 11.41 13.82
C ILE A 96 -6.61 10.75 14.35
N GLN A 97 -6.71 10.58 15.66
CA GLN A 97 -7.87 9.94 16.27
C GLN A 97 -9.15 10.75 16.01
N ASP A 98 -9.11 12.07 16.18
CA ASP A 98 -10.23 12.96 15.89
C ASP A 98 -10.66 12.88 14.41
N ILE A 99 -9.71 12.84 13.47
CA ILE A 99 -10.00 12.66 12.04
C ILE A 99 -10.68 11.32 11.81
N MET A 100 -10.15 10.24 12.41
CA MET A 100 -10.68 8.88 12.25
C MET A 100 -12.10 8.74 12.82
N ASP A 101 -12.37 9.40 13.94
CA ASP A 101 -13.68 9.37 14.60
C ASP A 101 -14.72 10.13 13.77
N LYS A 102 -14.39 11.35 13.31
CA LYS A 102 -15.27 12.13 12.42
C LYS A 102 -15.57 11.42 11.09
N LEU A 103 -14.58 10.72 10.52
CA LEU A 103 -14.78 9.93 9.30
C LEU A 103 -15.62 8.68 9.55
N THR A 104 -15.49 8.08 10.74
CA THR A 104 -16.25 6.88 11.12
C THR A 104 -17.70 7.19 11.45
N ALA A 105 -17.95 8.31 12.14
CA ALA A 105 -19.28 8.83 12.48
C ALA A 105 -20.01 9.45 11.28
N ALA A 106 -19.30 9.65 10.16
CA ALA A 106 -19.80 10.35 8.97
C ALA A 106 -20.10 11.84 9.18
N ASP A 107 -19.54 12.45 10.22
CA ASP A 107 -19.61 13.90 10.51
C ASP A 107 -18.81 14.74 9.50
N SER A 108 -17.88 14.11 8.78
CA SER A 108 -17.07 14.79 7.77
C SER A 108 -16.76 13.89 6.57
N LYS A 109 -16.53 14.52 5.41
CA LYS A 109 -15.99 13.85 4.22
C LYS A 109 -14.46 13.93 4.25
N PRO A 110 -13.72 12.91 3.78
CA PRO A 110 -12.27 12.94 3.75
C PRO A 110 -11.80 14.03 2.82
N ASN A 111 -10.82 14.76 3.32
CA ASN A 111 -10.17 15.80 2.58
C ASN A 111 -8.68 15.75 2.90
N LYS A 112 -7.94 15.15 1.98
CA LYS A 112 -6.50 14.92 2.14
C LYS A 112 -5.73 16.20 2.45
N ALA A 113 -6.05 17.30 1.78
CA ALA A 113 -5.34 18.57 2.00
C ALA A 113 -5.59 19.10 3.42
N LYS A 114 -6.85 19.14 3.86
CA LYS A 114 -7.24 19.60 5.20
C LYS A 114 -6.66 18.71 6.30
N GLU A 115 -6.71 17.40 6.13
CA GLU A 115 -6.17 16.42 7.09
C GLU A 115 -4.65 16.58 7.25
N ILE A 116 -3.91 16.71 6.14
CA ILE A 116 -2.45 16.92 6.18
C ILE A 116 -2.12 18.26 6.84
N GLU A 117 -2.91 19.31 6.56
CA GLU A 117 -2.70 20.63 7.18
C GLU A 117 -2.97 20.61 8.68
N ALA A 118 -4.06 19.96 9.13
CA ALA A 118 -4.38 19.80 10.55
C ALA A 118 -3.25 19.07 11.29
N ILE A 119 -2.74 17.98 10.71
CA ILE A 119 -1.59 17.26 11.26
C ILE A 119 -0.34 18.16 11.28
N ARG A 120 -0.06 18.89 10.19
CA ARG A 120 1.14 19.73 10.08
C ARG A 120 1.22 20.78 11.19
N LYS A 121 0.09 21.36 11.60
CA LYS A 121 0.02 22.37 12.65
C LYS A 121 0.51 21.83 14.00
N VAL A 122 0.08 20.62 14.37
CA VAL A 122 0.36 20.04 15.71
C VAL A 122 1.52 19.05 15.72
N CYS A 123 2.10 18.77 14.55
CA CYS A 123 3.05 17.67 14.37
C CYS A 123 4.24 17.76 15.33
N GLN A 124 4.66 18.96 15.74
CA GLN A 124 5.81 19.21 16.62
C GLN A 124 5.45 19.41 18.09
N GLU A 125 4.17 19.41 18.41
CA GLU A 125 3.72 19.77 19.75
C GLU A 125 3.52 18.53 20.63
N GLY A 126 3.86 18.66 21.91
CA GLY A 126 3.73 17.59 22.90
C GLY A 126 4.91 16.62 22.90
N ASN A 127 4.75 15.53 23.65
CA ASN A 127 5.79 14.53 23.82
C ASN A 127 5.99 13.69 22.55
N LEU A 128 7.24 13.35 22.25
CA LEU A 128 7.57 12.48 21.12
C LEU A 128 7.65 11.03 21.57
N HIS A 129 6.88 10.17 20.89
CA HIS A 129 6.89 8.74 21.09
C HIS A 129 7.55 8.03 19.91
N THR A 130 8.32 6.99 20.22
CA THR A 130 8.89 6.11 19.19
C THR A 130 7.85 5.06 18.82
N VAL A 131 7.50 5.01 17.54
CA VAL A 131 6.56 4.05 16.96
C VAL A 131 7.23 3.26 15.84
N LYS A 132 6.61 2.12 15.49
CA LYS A 132 6.99 1.30 14.34
C LYS A 132 5.83 1.30 13.34
N PRO A 133 5.71 2.34 12.48
CA PRO A 133 4.67 2.39 11.48
C PRO A 133 4.83 1.24 10.48
N THR A 134 3.73 0.85 9.84
CA THR A 134 3.75 -0.06 8.70
C THR A 134 4.73 0.46 7.65
N LYS A 135 5.48 -0.45 7.01
CA LYS A 135 6.40 -0.08 5.93
C LYS A 135 5.59 0.37 4.71
N VAL A 136 6.14 1.35 3.99
CA VAL A 136 5.60 1.78 2.71
C VAL A 136 6.03 0.77 1.65
N ASP A 137 5.08 0.11 0.99
CA ASP A 137 5.36 -0.88 -0.05
C ASP A 137 6.13 -0.27 -1.22
N LEU A 138 5.73 0.93 -1.66
CA LEU A 138 6.44 1.70 -2.68
C LEU A 138 6.54 3.19 -2.30
N TRP A 139 7.77 3.67 -2.19
CA TRP A 139 8.13 5.06 -1.94
C TRP A 139 8.75 5.64 -3.21
N LEU A 140 8.18 6.74 -3.71
CA LEU A 140 8.63 7.40 -4.93
C LEU A 140 8.95 8.88 -4.67
N ARG A 141 10.00 9.38 -5.32
CA ARG A 141 10.28 10.81 -5.47
C ARG A 141 10.28 11.20 -6.94
N SER A 142 9.39 12.11 -7.31
CA SER A 142 9.35 12.70 -8.65
C SER A 142 10.55 13.62 -8.88
N ASN A 143 10.83 13.93 -10.14
CA ASN A 143 11.83 14.92 -10.55
C ASN A 143 11.55 16.30 -9.94
N ASP A 144 10.27 16.63 -9.72
CA ASP A 144 9.83 17.88 -9.07
C ASP A 144 9.88 17.82 -7.51
N ASN A 145 10.57 16.83 -6.95
CA ASN A 145 10.66 16.56 -5.51
C ASN A 145 9.30 16.34 -4.81
N GLN A 146 8.28 15.90 -5.56
CA GLN A 146 7.03 15.41 -4.97
C GLN A 146 7.20 13.98 -4.47
N LEU A 147 6.57 13.66 -3.34
CA LEU A 147 6.70 12.34 -2.71
C LEU A 147 5.39 11.57 -2.72
N TYR A 148 5.49 10.29 -3.06
CA TYR A 148 4.36 9.39 -3.17
C TYR A 148 4.62 8.12 -2.38
N PHE A 149 3.73 7.81 -1.43
CA PHE A 149 3.78 6.58 -0.65
C PHE A 149 2.58 5.72 -1.04
N PHE A 150 2.83 4.48 -1.40
CA PHE A 150 1.80 3.53 -1.80
C PHE A 150 1.79 2.33 -0.86
N ASP A 151 0.56 1.92 -0.55
CA ASP A 151 0.22 0.66 0.08
C ASP A 151 -0.46 -0.20 -0.98
N ILE A 152 0.08 -1.39 -1.26
CA ILE A 152 -0.36 -2.28 -2.32
C ILE A 152 -1.20 -3.39 -1.70
N LYS A 153 -2.43 -3.57 -2.19
CA LYS A 153 -3.34 -4.63 -1.74
C LYS A 153 -3.83 -5.47 -2.91
N THR A 154 -3.88 -6.78 -2.68
CA THR A 154 -4.39 -7.78 -3.64
C THR A 154 -5.91 -7.95 -3.52
N ALA A 155 -6.43 -7.93 -2.29
CA ALA A 155 -7.86 -8.06 -2.00
C ALA A 155 -8.56 -6.70 -1.87
N LYS A 156 -9.88 -6.69 -2.13
CA LYS A 156 -10.73 -5.54 -1.79
C LYS A 156 -10.85 -5.47 -0.26
N PRO A 157 -10.46 -4.38 0.40
CA PRO A 157 -10.68 -4.26 1.84
C PRO A 157 -12.16 -4.16 2.18
N ASN A 158 -12.50 -4.65 3.36
CA ASN A 158 -13.80 -4.42 4.01
C ASN A 158 -13.79 -3.05 4.73
N LYS A 159 -14.90 -2.67 5.38
CA LYS A 159 -15.02 -1.38 6.09
C LYS A 159 -13.93 -1.21 7.17
N GLY A 160 -13.59 -2.28 7.90
CA GLY A 160 -12.52 -2.27 8.90
C GLY A 160 -11.15 -1.99 8.28
N GLY A 161 -10.77 -2.73 7.24
CA GLY A 161 -9.51 -2.55 6.55
C GLY A 161 -9.35 -1.15 5.93
N PHE A 162 -10.44 -0.53 5.45
CA PHE A 162 -10.38 0.87 5.02
C PHE A 162 -10.02 1.84 6.15
N LYS A 163 -10.53 1.63 7.37
CA LYS A 163 -10.18 2.45 8.53
C LYS A 163 -8.72 2.29 8.88
N GLU A 164 -8.22 1.05 8.89
CA GLU A 164 -6.81 0.75 9.15
C GLU A 164 -5.90 1.45 8.14
N PHE A 165 -6.20 1.34 6.84
CA PHE A 165 -5.38 1.99 5.81
C PHE A 165 -5.41 3.51 5.91
N LYS A 166 -6.57 4.10 6.23
CA LYS A 166 -6.66 5.54 6.44
C LYS A 166 -5.77 5.97 7.61
N ARG A 167 -5.81 5.24 8.74
CA ARG A 167 -4.93 5.49 9.88
C ARG A 167 -3.46 5.37 9.50
N THR A 168 -3.06 4.29 8.82
CA THR A 168 -1.67 4.09 8.35
C THR A 168 -1.20 5.24 7.46
N MET A 169 -2.03 5.75 6.54
CA MET A 169 -1.67 6.91 5.73
C MET A 169 -1.45 8.17 6.57
N LEU A 170 -2.33 8.43 7.54
CA LEU A 170 -2.19 9.59 8.42
C LEU A 170 -0.95 9.47 9.32
N GLU A 171 -0.66 8.27 9.84
CA GLU A 171 0.57 8.00 10.59
C GLU A 171 1.82 8.24 9.74
N TRP A 172 1.80 7.80 8.47
CA TRP A 172 2.88 8.10 7.53
C TRP A 172 3.07 9.59 7.31
N VAL A 173 1.99 10.39 7.23
CA VAL A 173 2.10 11.85 7.19
C VAL A 173 2.86 12.37 8.40
N VAL A 174 2.46 11.96 9.61
CA VAL A 174 3.06 12.50 10.84
C VAL A 174 4.53 12.13 10.94
N VAL A 175 4.87 10.84 10.84
CA VAL A 175 6.25 10.40 11.03
C VAL A 175 7.17 10.96 9.95
N PHE A 176 6.62 11.21 8.77
CA PHE A 176 7.35 11.83 7.69
C PHE A 176 7.55 13.33 7.93
N LEU A 177 6.50 14.08 8.27
CA LEU A 177 6.62 15.51 8.63
C LEU A 177 7.58 15.73 9.81
N GLN A 178 7.58 14.82 10.78
CA GLN A 178 8.55 14.79 11.87
C GLN A 178 10.00 14.65 11.38
N LYS A 179 10.24 13.75 10.44
CA LYS A 179 11.56 13.50 9.86
C LYS A 179 12.06 14.67 8.98
N ILE A 180 11.17 15.29 8.22
CA ILE A 180 11.47 16.35 7.23
C ILE A 180 11.85 17.68 7.87
N GLN A 181 11.59 17.94 9.15
CA GLN A 181 12.02 19.21 9.75
C GLN A 181 13.54 19.46 9.68
N LYS A 182 14.34 18.46 9.26
CA LYS A 182 15.75 18.61 8.84
C LYS A 182 16.00 18.97 7.35
N GLN A 183 15.01 18.92 6.46
CA GLN A 183 15.12 19.15 5.01
C GLN A 183 13.93 19.96 4.44
N LYS A 184 14.20 21.18 4.01
CA LYS A 184 13.24 22.26 3.70
C LYS A 184 12.35 22.12 2.44
N PHE A 185 12.23 20.95 1.80
CA PHE A 185 11.83 20.95 0.37
C PHE A 185 10.87 19.84 -0.07
N ILE A 186 9.62 19.84 0.42
CA ILE A 186 8.58 18.94 -0.11
C ILE A 186 7.32 19.74 -0.40
N ARG A 187 6.98 19.83 -1.69
CA ARG A 187 5.85 20.62 -2.21
C ARG A 187 4.50 19.90 -2.09
N SER A 188 4.48 18.55 -2.13
CA SER A 188 3.26 17.76 -1.97
C SER A 188 3.57 16.33 -1.50
N LEU A 189 2.69 15.77 -0.67
CA LEU A 189 2.75 14.39 -0.19
C LEU A 189 1.49 13.66 -0.61
N GLN A 190 1.66 12.61 -1.42
CA GLN A 190 0.54 11.91 -2.05
C GLN A 190 0.48 10.45 -1.58
N PHE A 191 -0.62 10.08 -0.92
CA PHE A 191 -0.94 8.69 -0.57
C PHE A 191 -1.98 8.12 -1.52
N ARG A 192 -1.77 6.88 -1.97
CA ARG A 192 -2.74 6.11 -2.75
C ARG A 192 -2.72 4.64 -2.34
N ILE A 193 -3.90 4.06 -2.16
CA ILE A 193 -4.08 2.59 -2.18
C ILE A 193 -4.21 2.18 -3.63
N ILE A 194 -3.35 1.27 -4.08
CA ILE A 194 -3.52 0.63 -5.39
C ILE A 194 -4.10 -0.76 -5.14
N ARG A 195 -5.30 -0.99 -5.66
CA ARG A 195 -5.86 -2.34 -5.79
C ARG A 195 -5.39 -2.93 -7.10
N MET A 196 -4.57 -3.98 -7.05
CA MET A 196 -4.19 -4.74 -8.25
C MET A 196 -5.02 -6.02 -8.30
N SER A 197 -5.75 -6.21 -9.41
CA SER A 197 -6.56 -7.42 -9.65
C SER A 197 -6.23 -7.98 -11.03
N LEU A 198 -5.89 -9.27 -11.07
CA LEU A 198 -5.58 -9.98 -12.32
C LEU A 198 -6.79 -10.09 -13.27
N ASN A 199 -8.02 -9.99 -12.75
CA ASN A 199 -9.24 -10.13 -13.55
C ASN A 199 -9.62 -8.88 -14.36
N ARG A 200 -8.84 -7.78 -14.29
CA ARG A 200 -9.04 -6.58 -15.11
C ARG A 200 -7.71 -5.93 -15.47
N ILE A 201 -6.94 -6.59 -16.33
CA ILE A 201 -5.87 -5.91 -17.08
C ILE A 201 -6.52 -5.28 -18.32
N HIS A 202 -7.32 -4.24 -18.11
CA HIS A 202 -7.59 -3.27 -19.16
C HIS A 202 -6.68 -2.08 -18.92
N VAL A 203 -5.80 -1.87 -19.90
CA VAL A 203 -4.80 -0.81 -20.00
C VAL A 203 -5.47 0.54 -19.68
N GLY A 204 -4.96 1.25 -18.66
CA GLY A 204 -5.11 2.70 -18.59
C GLY A 204 -6.20 3.32 -17.72
N GLN A 205 -6.78 2.63 -16.73
CA GLN A 205 -7.59 3.32 -15.70
C GLN A 205 -7.16 2.98 -14.28
N TRP A 206 -6.35 3.86 -13.70
CA TRP A 206 -6.17 3.98 -12.26
C TRP A 206 -7.49 4.45 -11.64
N ARG A 207 -8.36 3.52 -11.23
CA ARG A 207 -9.57 3.89 -10.48
C ARG A 207 -9.23 3.97 -9.00
N GLU A 208 -9.14 5.20 -8.49
CA GLU A 208 -9.24 5.47 -7.06
C GLU A 208 -10.54 4.84 -6.52
N CYS A 209 -10.47 4.22 -5.34
CA CYS A 209 -11.61 3.53 -4.77
C CYS A 209 -12.72 4.55 -4.43
N SER A 210 -13.88 4.34 -5.03
CA SER A 210 -15.01 5.29 -5.09
C SER A 210 -15.66 5.64 -3.74
N ILE A 211 -15.24 5.02 -2.64
CA ILE A 211 -15.77 5.27 -1.29
C ILE A 211 -15.20 6.59 -0.73
N TRP A 212 -14.04 7.03 -1.23
CA TRP A 212 -13.42 8.28 -0.82
C TRP A 212 -12.83 8.99 -2.05
N LYS A 213 -13.66 9.27 -3.07
CA LYS A 213 -13.28 10.23 -4.11
C LYS A 213 -13.00 11.56 -3.42
N THR A 214 -11.72 11.88 -3.25
CA THR A 214 -11.30 13.24 -2.95
C THR A 214 -11.60 14.06 -4.20
N SER A 215 -12.48 15.05 -4.05
CA SER A 215 -12.53 16.21 -4.95
C SER A 215 -11.23 16.98 -4.88
#